data_AF-A0AAV4A413-F1
#
_entry.id   AF-A0AAV4A413-F1
#
_cell.length_a   1.000
_cell.length_b   1.000
_cell.length_c   1.000
_cell.angle_alpha   90.00
_cell.angle_beta   90.00
_cell.angle_gamma   90.00
#
_symmetry.space_group_name_H-M   'P 1'
#
loop_
_entity.id
_entity.type
_entity.pdbx_description
1 polymer ?
#
loop_
_entity_poly.entity_id
_entity_poly.type
_entity_poly.pdbx_seq_one_letter_code
_entity_poly.pdbx_strand_id
1 'polypeptide(L)'
;MDTIRSRLPFPDVQPGFLRGQIPDEAPFHGEPWENVKNDLERVVMKGLNQWRSPHFHAFLPIACSFPALLGDMLAGATISPPATW
;
A
#
# COMPACT_ATOMS: atom_id res chain seq x y z
N MET A 1 -10.25 7.23 -6.80
CA MET A 1 -9.96 6.87 -5.39
C MET A 1 -11.24 6.56 -4.62
N ASP A 2 -12.34 6.34 -5.34
CA ASP A 2 -13.71 6.36 -4.83
C ASP A 2 -14.23 4.97 -4.45
N THR A 3 -13.44 3.94 -4.72
CA THR A 3 -13.79 2.53 -4.54
C THR A 3 -13.46 1.97 -3.15
N ILE A 4 -12.82 2.75 -2.27
CA ILE A 4 -12.48 2.28 -0.91
C ILE A 4 -13.75 1.97 -0.10
N ARG A 5 -14.82 2.75 -0.32
CA ARG A 5 -16.11 2.54 0.37
C ARG A 5 -16.80 1.23 -0.04
N SER A 6 -16.60 0.79 -1.27
CA SER A 6 -17.18 -0.46 -1.79
C SER A 6 -16.32 -1.69 -1.51
N ARG A 7 -15.11 -1.54 -0.95
CA ARG A 7 -14.22 -2.66 -0.61
C ARG A 7 -14.48 -3.15 0.82
N LEU A 8 -14.29 -4.45 1.01
CA LEU A 8 -14.38 -5.06 2.34
C LEU A 8 -13.27 -4.50 3.25
N PRO A 9 -13.58 -4.16 4.53
CA PRO A 9 -12.58 -3.69 5.50
C PRO A 9 -11.48 -4.72 5.77
N PHE A 10 -11.86 -6.00 5.81
CA PHE A 10 -10.94 -7.13 5.97
C PHE A 10 -10.91 -7.96 4.67
N PRO A 11 -9.72 -8.39 4.24
CA PRO A 11 -9.57 -9.23 3.06
C PRO A 11 -10.01 -10.66 3.35
N ASP A 12 -10.64 -11.31 2.37
CA ASP A 12 -10.99 -12.73 2.41
C ASP A 12 -9.85 -13.57 1.83
N VAL A 13 -8.78 -13.72 2.60
CA VAL A 13 -7.56 -14.44 2.18
C VAL A 13 -7.04 -15.32 3.31
N GLN A 14 -6.32 -16.38 2.94
CA GLN A 14 -5.68 -17.29 3.89
C GLN A 14 -4.20 -16.94 4.10
N PRO A 15 -3.61 -17.27 5.26
CA PRO A 15 -2.17 -17.14 5.47
C PRO A 15 -1.37 -17.82 4.34
N GLY A 16 -0.39 -17.11 3.78
CA GLY A 16 0.44 -17.60 2.68
C GLY A 16 -0.11 -17.35 1.27
N PHE A 17 -1.29 -16.73 1.10
CA PHE A 17 -1.90 -16.51 -0.23
C PHE A 17 -1.01 -15.72 -1.23
N LEU A 18 -0.10 -14.87 -0.73
CA LEU A 18 0.81 -14.09 -1.58
C LEU A 18 1.86 -14.95 -2.25
N ARG A 19 2.31 -16.04 -1.60
CA ARG A 19 3.47 -16.83 -2.05
C ARG A 19 3.26 -17.43 -3.45
N GLY A 20 2.04 -17.86 -3.77
CA GLY A 20 1.72 -18.40 -5.09
C GLY A 20 1.45 -17.33 -6.17
N GLN A 21 1.43 -16.05 -5.80
CA GLN A 21 1.16 -14.93 -6.72
C GLN A 21 2.40 -14.12 -7.07
N ILE A 22 3.51 -14.33 -6.37
CA ILE A 22 4.80 -13.68 -6.62
C ILE A 22 5.84 -14.72 -7.07
N PRO A 23 6.83 -14.33 -7.90
CA PRO A 23 7.94 -15.21 -8.25
C PRO A 23 8.78 -15.57 -7.02
N ASP A 24 9.42 -16.75 -7.05
CA ASP A 24 10.31 -17.20 -5.97
C ASP A 24 11.63 -16.39 -5.91
N GLU A 25 12.03 -15.79 -7.03
CA GLU A 25 13.25 -14.98 -7.15
C GLU A 25 12.96 -13.61 -7.75
N ALA A 26 13.73 -12.59 -7.35
CA ALA A 26 13.61 -11.25 -7.89
C ALA A 26 14.02 -11.23 -9.38
N PRO A 27 13.34 -10.43 -10.23
CA PRO A 27 13.66 -10.38 -11.65
C PRO A 27 15.06 -9.79 -11.85
N PHE A 28 15.86 -10.44 -12.70
CA PHE A 28 17.21 -9.97 -13.04
C PHE A 28 17.20 -8.69 -13.88
N HIS A 29 16.14 -8.49 -14.65
CA HIS A 29 15.91 -7.31 -15.47
C HIS A 29 14.71 -6.52 -14.96
N GLY A 30 14.78 -5.19 -15.07
CA GLY A 30 13.65 -4.33 -14.73
C GLY A 30 12.44 -4.58 -15.62
N GLU A 31 11.25 -4.40 -15.05
CA GLU A 31 9.98 -4.52 -15.75
C GLU A 31 9.37 -3.14 -16.04
N PRO A 32 8.50 -3.02 -17.05
CA PRO A 32 7.75 -1.79 -17.28
C PRO A 32 6.94 -1.38 -16.04
N TRP A 33 6.94 -0.08 -15.72
CA TRP A 33 6.22 0.47 -14.57
C TRP A 33 4.73 0.08 -14.52
N GLU A 34 4.07 0.03 -15.69
CA GLU A 34 2.65 -0.35 -15.74
C GLU A 34 2.41 -1.79 -15.25
N ASN A 35 3.36 -2.71 -15.43
CA ASN A 35 3.23 -4.07 -14.89
C ASN A 35 3.26 -4.04 -13.36
N VAL A 36 4.24 -3.33 -12.78
CA VAL A 36 4.38 -3.16 -11.33
C VAL A 36 3.14 -2.49 -10.72
N LYS A 37 2.65 -1.45 -11.37
CA LYS A 37 1.43 -0.74 -10.94
C LYS A 37 0.18 -1.61 -11.02
N ASN A 38 0.05 -2.44 -12.05
CA ASN A 38 -1.06 -3.39 -12.18
C ASN A 38 -1.00 -4.48 -11.09
N ASP A 39 0.20 -4.88 -10.67
CA ASP A 39 0.38 -5.85 -9.60
C ASP A 39 -0.03 -5.33 -8.22
N LEU A 40 0.04 -4.01 -7.99
CA LEU A 40 -0.52 -3.41 -6.77
C LEU A 40 -2.02 -3.74 -6.64
N GLU A 41 -2.81 -3.57 -7.68
CA GLU A 41 -4.25 -3.87 -7.64
C GLU A 41 -4.51 -5.39 -7.68
N ARG A 42 -3.76 -6.13 -8.50
CA ARG A 42 -3.97 -7.57 -8.72
C ARG A 42 -3.59 -8.44 -7.52
N VAL A 43 -2.50 -8.09 -6.84
CA VAL A 43 -1.88 -8.92 -5.79
C VAL A 43 -2.00 -8.26 -4.43
N VAL A 44 -1.55 -7.01 -4.29
CA VAL A 44 -1.44 -6.34 -2.98
C VAL A 44 -2.81 -5.96 -2.43
N MET A 45 -3.66 -5.31 -3.24
CA MET A 45 -4.96 -4.80 -2.78
C MET A 45 -5.93 -5.88 -2.28
N LYS A 46 -5.77 -7.13 -2.74
CA LYS A 46 -6.57 -8.28 -2.27
C LYS A 46 -6.31 -8.68 -0.83
N GLY A 47 -5.10 -8.45 -0.32
CA GLY A 47 -4.69 -8.83 1.04
C GLY A 47 -4.60 -7.68 2.03
N LEU A 48 -4.92 -6.46 1.62
CA LEU A 48 -4.83 -5.29 2.49
C LEU A 48 -6.08 -5.14 3.35
N ASN A 49 -5.87 -5.02 4.65
CA ASN A 49 -6.86 -4.43 5.56
C ASN A 49 -7.08 -2.97 5.16
N GLN A 50 -8.32 -2.61 4.82
CA GLN A 50 -8.68 -1.28 4.34
C GLN A 50 -8.90 -0.33 5.52
N TRP A 51 -7.82 0.05 6.21
CA TRP A 51 -7.84 0.91 7.41
C TRP A 51 -8.55 2.25 7.21
N ARG A 52 -8.59 2.78 5.97
CA ARG A 52 -9.30 4.02 5.64
C ARG A 52 -10.75 3.82 5.22
N SER A 53 -11.27 2.59 5.24
CA SER A 53 -12.68 2.34 4.94
C SER A 53 -13.55 2.96 6.05
N PRO A 54 -14.67 3.63 5.72
CA PRO A 54 -15.60 4.10 6.74
C PRO A 54 -16.25 2.96 7.55
N HIS A 55 -16.07 1.71 7.11
CA HIS A 55 -16.59 0.52 7.76
C HIS A 55 -15.53 -0.25 8.56
N PHE A 56 -14.31 0.30 8.71
CA PHE A 56 -13.24 -0.30 9.51
C PHE A 56 -13.30 0.23 10.95
N HIS A 57 -13.71 -0.62 11.89
CA HIS A 57 -13.90 -0.25 13.31
C HIS A 57 -13.06 -1.08 14.28
N ALA A 58 -12.06 -1.81 13.80
CA ALA A 58 -11.13 -2.53 14.67
C ALA A 58 -9.97 -1.64 15.13
N PHE A 59 -9.40 -1.94 16.30
CA PHE A 59 -8.25 -1.25 16.88
C PHE A 59 -8.46 0.27 17.08
N LEU A 60 -7.42 1.07 16.80
CA LEU A 60 -7.44 2.53 16.87
C LEU A 60 -7.42 3.13 15.46
N PRO A 61 -8.07 4.28 15.24
CA PRO A 61 -8.08 4.93 13.93
C PRO A 61 -6.69 5.43 13.56
N ILE A 62 -6.29 5.19 12.32
CA ILE A 62 -5.07 5.75 11.73
C ILE A 62 -5.44 7.01 10.96
N ALA A 63 -4.95 8.16 11.42
CA ALA A 63 -5.16 9.42 10.73
C ALA A 63 -4.21 9.54 9.53
N CYS A 64 -4.78 9.71 8.34
CA CYS A 64 -4.03 10.03 7.13
C CYS A 64 -4.81 11.13 6.38
N SER A 65 -4.21 12.31 6.28
CA SER A 65 -4.78 13.47 5.60
C SER A 65 -4.00 13.78 4.33
N PHE A 66 -4.64 14.48 3.39
CA PHE A 66 -3.99 14.88 2.15
C PHE A 66 -2.74 15.78 2.38
N PRO A 67 -2.78 16.79 3.28
CA PRO A 67 -1.58 17.57 3.59
C PRO A 67 -0.44 16.74 4.21
N ALA A 68 -0.76 15.76 5.07
CA ALA A 68 0.25 14.89 5.66
C ALA A 68 0.95 14.05 4.57
N LEU A 69 0.19 13.49 3.62
CA LEU A 69 0.74 12.74 2.49
C LEU A 69 1.70 13.60 1.64
N LEU A 70 1.32 14.85 1.35
CA LEU A 70 2.19 15.77 0.62
C LEU A 70 3.47 16.11 1.40
N GLY A 71 3.36 16.28 2.72
CA GLY A 71 4.50 16.46 3.61
C GLY A 71 5.47 15.29 3.55
N ASP A 72 4.95 14.06 3.62
CA ASP A 72 5.75 12.84 3.53
C ASP A 72 6.43 12.70 2.16
N MET A 73 5.72 13.01 1.07
CA MET A 73 6.30 13.00 -0.28
C MET A 73 7.47 14.01 -0.40
N LEU A 74 7.31 15.22 0.15
CA LEU A 74 8.34 16.25 0.12
C LEU A 74 9.55 15.86 1.00
N ALA A 75 9.30 15.36 2.21
CA ALA A 75 10.34 14.88 3.10
C ALA A 75 11.14 13.72 2.46
N GLY A 76 10.43 12.77 1.84
CA GLY A 76 11.04 11.66 1.12
C GLY A 76 11.83 12.08 -0.13
N ALA A 77 11.43 13.16 -0.80
CA ALA A 77 12.15 13.69 -1.96
C ALA A 77 13.43 14.46 -1.57
N THR A 78 13.44 15.10 -0.41
CA THR A 78 14.55 15.97 0.01
C THR A 78 15.70 15.20 0.67
N ILE A 79 15.48 13.98 1.19
CA ILE A 79 16.46 13.07 1.84
C ILE A 79 17.59 13.85 2.52
N SER A 80 17.24 14.73 3.46
CA SER A 80 18.20 15.49 4.24
C SER A 80 18.36 14.79 5.58
N PRO A 81 19.41 13.96 5.80
CA PRO A 81 19.66 13.39 7.10
C PRO A 81 19.97 14.53 8.08
N PRO A 82 19.20 14.67 9.18
CA PRO A 82 19.45 15.73 10.15
C PRO A 82 20.69 15.36 10.97
N ALA A 83 21.88 15.64 10.43
CA ALA A 83 23.16 15.37 11.08
C ALA A 83 23.51 16.49 12.08
N THR A 84 23.15 17.73 11.77
CA THR A 84 23.31 18.92 12.60
C THR A 84 22.18 19.90 12.30
N TRP A 85 22.03 20.93 13.14
CA TRP A 85 21.22 22.10 12.80
C TRP A 85 21.74 22.80 11.54
#